data_AF-A0A0P0VDC6-F1
#
_entry.id   AF-A0A0P0VDC6-F1
#
_cell.length_a   1.000
_cell.length_b   1.000
_cell.length_c   1.000
_cell.angle_alpha   90.00
_cell.angle_beta   90.00
_cell.angle_gamma   90.00
#
_symmetry.space_group_name_H-M   'P 1'
#
loop_
_entity.id
_entity.type
_entity.pdbx_description
1 polymer ?
#
loop_
_entity_poly.entity_id
_entity_poly.type
_entity_poly.pdbx_seq_one_letter_code
_entity_poly.pdbx_strand_id
1 'polypeptide(L)'
;VEIMAPVFSRDAWRCVWHMIQNDLVHGWGLDFALRRCVDPAHEKIGVVDSQWIVHQVVPSLGNQGQSEHGRAPWEGVRERCRKEWGIFQTRIAEAEKSYYEMMGVPPPNVTFVH
;
A
#
# COMPACT_ATOMS: atom_id res chain seq x y z
N VAL A 1 -9.71 -4.14 6.19
CA VAL A 1 -9.42 -5.43 5.54
C VAL A 1 -7.91 -5.50 5.43
N GLU A 2 -7.29 -6.61 5.82
CA GLU A 2 -5.86 -6.82 5.65
C GLU A 2 -5.73 -7.93 4.61
N ILE A 3 -5.33 -7.59 3.38
CA ILE A 3 -5.14 -8.60 2.34
C ILE A 3 -3.78 -9.27 2.58
N MET A 4 -3.79 -10.47 3.13
CA MET A 4 -2.57 -11.15 3.56
C MET A 4 -1.86 -11.91 2.44
N ALA A 5 -2.58 -12.25 1.36
CA ALA A 5 -2.02 -12.95 0.20
C ALA A 5 -2.76 -12.54 -1.07
N PRO A 6 -2.50 -11.34 -1.63
CA PRO A 6 -3.14 -10.92 -2.85
C PRO A 6 -2.65 -11.78 -4.03
N VAL A 7 -3.57 -12.24 -4.87
CA VAL A 7 -3.27 -12.86 -6.16
C VAL A 7 -3.65 -11.89 -7.26
N PHE A 8 -2.74 -11.68 -8.20
CA PHE A 8 -2.93 -10.74 -9.30
C PHE A 8 -2.97 -11.48 -10.63
N SER A 9 -3.83 -11.01 -11.54
CA SER A 9 -3.66 -11.35 -12.96
C SER A 9 -2.30 -10.84 -13.44
N ARG A 10 -1.76 -11.44 -14.51
CA ARG A 10 -0.45 -11.04 -15.05
C ARG A 10 -0.37 -9.54 -15.38
N ASP A 11 -1.46 -8.97 -15.89
CA ASP A 11 -1.49 -7.56 -16.29
C ASP A 11 -1.64 -6.64 -15.08
N ALA A 12 -2.47 -6.99 -14.10
CA ALA A 12 -2.56 -6.26 -12.84
C ALA A 12 -1.23 -6.31 -12.05
N TRP A 13 -0.55 -7.47 -12.05
CA TRP A 13 0.74 -7.66 -11.38
C TRP A 13 1.79 -6.66 -11.85
N ARG A 14 1.87 -6.39 -13.16
CA ARG A 14 2.82 -5.39 -13.70
C ARG A 14 2.59 -4.00 -13.10
N CYS A 15 1.35 -3.56 -13.01
CA CYS A 15 0.99 -2.28 -12.40
C CYS A 15 1.31 -2.27 -10.89
N VAL A 16 0.90 -3.30 -10.15
CA VAL A 16 1.12 -3.41 -8.71
C VAL A 16 2.61 -3.49 -8.38
N TRP A 17 3.40 -4.14 -9.22
CA TRP A 17 4.86 -4.20 -9.08
C TRP A 17 5.50 -2.81 -9.07
N HIS A 18 4.97 -1.85 -9.84
CA HIS A 18 5.47 -0.48 -9.81
C HIS A 18 5.06 0.29 -8.54
N MET A 19 3.98 -0.13 -7.87
CA MET A 19 3.55 0.42 -6.57
C MET A 19 4.45 -0.06 -5.43
N ILE A 20 4.80 -1.35 -5.43
CA ILE A 20 5.65 -1.99 -4.42
C ILE A 20 7.11 -1.63 -4.68
N GLN A 21 7.68 -0.73 -3.88
CA GLN A 21 9.09 -0.32 -4.04
C GLN A 21 9.98 -0.67 -2.83
N ASN A 22 9.40 -1.21 -1.75
CA ASN A 22 10.13 -1.62 -0.55
C ASN A 22 9.75 -3.07 -0.20
N ASP A 23 10.43 -3.66 0.79
CA ASP A 23 10.34 -5.07 1.22
C ASP A 23 8.96 -5.53 1.76
N LEU A 24 7.85 -4.85 1.42
CA LEU A 24 6.49 -5.14 1.88
C LEU A 24 6.31 -5.14 3.41
N VAL A 25 7.33 -4.67 4.13
CA VAL A 25 7.42 -4.57 5.58
C VAL A 25 6.28 -3.71 6.16
N HIS A 26 5.63 -2.88 5.33
CA HIS A 26 4.53 -1.99 5.69
C HIS A 26 3.36 -2.07 4.69
N GLY A 27 2.83 -3.28 4.44
CA GLY A 27 1.74 -3.51 3.48
C GLY A 27 0.37 -2.90 3.85
N TRP A 28 0.20 -2.36 5.06
CA TRP A 28 -1.08 -1.78 5.49
C TRP A 28 -1.46 -0.56 4.65
N GLY A 29 -2.66 -0.60 4.05
CA GLY A 29 -3.19 0.48 3.22
C GLY A 29 -2.73 0.45 1.76
N LEU A 30 -1.78 -0.41 1.38
CA LEU A 30 -1.40 -0.60 -0.02
C LEU A 30 -2.56 -1.20 -0.83
N ASP A 31 -3.36 -2.05 -0.19
CA ASP A 31 -4.56 -2.65 -0.74
C ASP A 31 -5.60 -1.63 -1.22
N PHE A 32 -5.68 -0.46 -0.57
CA PHE A 32 -6.53 0.66 -1.02
C PHE A 32 -6.10 1.24 -2.38
N ALA A 33 -4.85 1.05 -2.80
CA ALA A 33 -4.36 1.52 -4.08
C ALA A 33 -4.55 0.53 -5.23
N LEU A 34 -4.72 -0.77 -4.95
CA LEU A 34 -4.77 -1.84 -5.96
C LEU A 34 -5.87 -1.64 -7.00
N ARG A 35 -6.98 -1.01 -6.61
CA ARG A 35 -8.07 -0.63 -7.53
C ARG A 35 -7.61 0.19 -8.73
N ARG A 36 -6.49 0.91 -8.62
CA ARG A 36 -5.93 1.72 -9.72
C ARG A 36 -5.31 0.87 -10.83
N CYS A 37 -5.05 -0.40 -10.58
CA CYS A 37 -4.47 -1.32 -11.57
C CYS A 37 -5.50 -2.08 -12.42
N VAL A 38 -6.79 -1.87 -12.18
CA VAL A 38 -7.87 -2.59 -12.87
C VAL A 38 -9.09 -1.70 -13.08
N ASP A 39 -9.73 -1.80 -14.25
CA ASP A 39 -10.95 -1.07 -14.58
C ASP A 39 -11.97 -1.99 -15.27
N PRO A 40 -13.24 -2.06 -14.81
CA PRO A 40 -13.77 -1.49 -13.58
C PRO A 40 -13.36 -2.30 -12.34
N ALA A 41 -12.89 -1.62 -11.29
CA ALA A 41 -12.31 -2.30 -10.13
C ALA A 41 -13.30 -3.18 -9.35
N HIS A 42 -14.57 -2.80 -9.27
CA HIS A 42 -15.59 -3.52 -8.51
C HIS A 42 -16.00 -4.85 -9.13
N GLU A 43 -15.74 -5.05 -10.44
CA GLU A 43 -15.98 -6.32 -11.11
C GLU A 43 -14.72 -7.21 -11.13
N LYS A 44 -13.54 -6.59 -11.02
CA LYS A 44 -12.24 -7.26 -11.22
C LYS A 44 -11.51 -7.60 -9.92
N ILE A 45 -11.97 -7.07 -8.79
CA ILE A 45 -11.42 -7.38 -7.47
C ILE A 45 -12.43 -8.22 -6.69
N GLY A 46 -11.97 -9.35 -6.17
CA GLY A 46 -12.78 -10.25 -5.35
C GLY A 46 -11.94 -10.86 -4.23
N VAL A 47 -12.63 -11.42 -3.24
CA VAL A 47 -12.02 -12.21 -2.16
C VAL A 47 -12.05 -13.67 -2.56
N VAL A 48 -10.88 -14.30 -2.60
CA VAL A 48 -10.73 -15.73 -2.84
C VAL A 48 -10.26 -16.38 -1.55
N ASP A 49 -11.16 -16.53 -0.59
CA ASP A 49 -10.89 -17.30 0.63
C ASP A 49 -11.75 -18.56 0.65
N SER A 50 -11.10 -19.72 0.77
CA SER A 50 -11.76 -20.97 1.15
C SER A 50 -11.71 -21.19 2.68
N GLN A 51 -10.76 -20.53 3.36
CA GLN A 51 -10.53 -20.60 4.80
C GLN A 51 -9.91 -19.28 5.27
N TRP A 52 -10.15 -18.92 6.53
CA TRP A 52 -9.49 -17.76 7.14
C TRP A 52 -8.04 -18.10 7.50
N ILE A 53 -7.14 -17.13 7.31
CA ILE A 53 -5.78 -17.19 7.85
C ILE A 53 -5.76 -16.42 9.16
N VAL A 54 -5.39 -17.08 10.26
CA VAL A 54 -5.21 -16.41 11.55
C VAL A 54 -3.87 -15.68 11.53
N HIS A 55 -3.92 -14.34 11.54
CA HIS A 55 -2.72 -13.54 11.75
C HIS A 55 -2.39 -13.49 13.24
N GLN A 56 -1.27 -14.09 13.64
CA GLN A 56 -0.74 -13.79 14.97
C GLN A 56 -0.19 -12.37 14.89
N VAL A 57 -0.75 -11.45 15.67
CA VAL A 57 -0.32 -10.03 15.75
C VAL A 57 1.03 -9.93 16.46
N VAL A 58 2.02 -10.66 15.96
CA VAL A 58 3.40 -10.69 16.42
C VAL A 58 4.13 -9.63 15.62
N PRO A 59 4.57 -8.53 16.23
CA PRO A 59 5.32 -7.50 15.53
C PRO A 59 6.65 -8.09 15.06
N SER A 60 6.77 -8.42 13.78
CA SER A 60 7.99 -9.00 13.19
C SER A 60 9.20 -8.08 13.30
N LEU A 61 8.97 -6.78 13.57
CA LEU A 61 10.00 -5.74 13.66
C LEU A 61 10.11 -5.09 15.04
N GLY A 62 9.44 -5.61 16.08
CA GLY A 62 9.41 -4.97 17.40
C GLY A 62 10.81 -4.74 18.03
N ASN A 63 11.78 -5.56 17.66
CA ASN A 63 13.17 -5.45 18.08
C ASN A 63 14.13 -5.08 16.92
N GLN A 64 13.60 -4.79 15.74
CA GLN A 64 14.41 -4.29 14.63
C GLN A 64 14.55 -2.77 14.75
N GLY A 65 15.73 -2.24 14.41
CA GLY A 65 16.06 -0.82 14.59
C GLY A 65 17.15 -0.60 15.63
N GLN A 66 17.63 0.64 15.74
CA GLN A 66 18.59 1.05 16.75
C GLN A 66 17.85 1.78 17.89
N SER A 67 18.19 1.42 19.12
CA SER A 67 17.73 2.16 20.30
C SER A 67 18.53 3.45 20.38
N GLU A 68 17.87 4.59 20.19
CA GLU A 68 18.50 5.91 20.30
C GLU A 68 17.91 6.69 21.47
N HIS A 69 18.76 7.35 22.26
CA HIS A 69 18.33 8.25 23.34
C HIS A 69 17.32 7.63 24.34
N GLY A 70 17.42 6.33 24.60
CA GLY A 70 16.53 5.60 25.50
C GLY A 70 15.17 5.20 24.90
N ARG A 71 14.93 5.45 23.62
CA ARG A 71 13.75 4.99 22.88
C ARG A 71 13.89 3.53 22.46
N ALA A 72 12.77 2.82 22.41
CA ALA A 72 12.76 1.44 21.99
C ALA A 72 13.01 1.32 20.46
N PRO A 73 13.70 0.26 19.97
CA PRO A 73 14.03 0.10 18.55
C PRO A 73 12.85 0.24 17.57
N TRP A 74 11.66 -0.25 17.96
CA TRP A 74 10.45 -0.16 17.14
C TRP A 74 9.99 1.28 16.87
N GLU A 75 10.38 2.25 17.69
CA GLU A 75 10.02 3.66 17.48
C GLU A 75 10.68 4.20 16.20
N GLY A 76 11.96 3.90 15.98
CA GLY A 76 12.68 4.26 14.75
C GLY A 76 12.12 3.55 13.52
N VAL A 77 11.71 2.28 13.68
CA VAL A 77 10.98 1.55 12.63
C VAL A 77 9.68 2.27 12.30
N ARG A 78 8.87 2.64 13.30
CA ARG A 78 7.59 3.34 13.12
C ARG A 78 7.74 4.69 12.43
N GLU A 79 8.79 5.45 12.77
CA GLU A 79 9.11 6.71 12.10
C GLU A 79 9.45 6.49 10.63
N ARG A 80 10.30 5.49 10.33
CA ARG A 80 10.60 5.09 8.96
C ARG A 80 9.32 4.67 8.21
N CYS A 81 8.42 3.89 8.84
CA CYS A 81 7.14 3.51 8.24
C CYS A 81 6.35 4.73 7.77
N ARG A 82 6.20 5.74 8.65
CA ARG A 82 5.42 6.95 8.34
C ARG A 82 6.04 7.74 7.20
N LYS A 83 7.37 7.84 7.18
CA LYS A 83 8.10 8.52 6.10
C LYS A 83 7.91 7.80 4.76
N GLU A 84 8.10 6.48 4.74
CA GLU A 84 7.89 5.65 3.54
C GLU A 84 6.44 5.74 3.04
N TRP A 85 5.48 5.73 3.96
CA TRP A 85 4.07 5.89 3.64
C TRP A 85 3.77 7.26 2.99
N GLY A 86 4.34 8.34 3.52
CA GLY A 86 4.21 9.67 2.90
C GLY A 86 4.76 9.72 1.48
N ILE A 87 5.94 9.12 1.24
CA ILE A 87 6.53 9.02 -0.10
C ILE A 87 5.61 8.23 -1.05
N PHE A 88 5.05 7.12 -0.58
CA PHE A 88 4.10 6.32 -1.35
C PHE A 88 2.85 7.13 -1.73
N GLN A 89 2.25 7.85 -0.78
CA GLN A 89 1.08 8.69 -1.03
C GLN A 89 1.35 9.77 -2.08
N THR A 90 2.50 10.47 -1.97
CA THR A 90 2.91 11.47 -2.98
C THR A 90 3.02 10.86 -4.37
N ARG A 91 3.69 9.70 -4.50
CA ARG A 91 3.86 9.03 -5.80
C ARG A 91 2.54 8.61 -6.42
N ILE A 92 1.60 8.09 -5.62
CA ILE A 92 0.27 7.72 -6.12
C ILE A 92 -0.49 8.96 -6.60
N ALA A 93 -0.44 10.07 -5.85
CA ALA A 93 -1.10 11.31 -6.24
C ALA A 93 -0.53 11.88 -7.54
N GLU A 94 0.80 11.86 -7.70
CA GLU A 94 1.47 12.28 -8.94
C GLU A 94 1.09 11.39 -10.13
N ALA A 95 1.11 10.07 -9.96
CA ALA A 95 0.72 9.13 -11.01
C ALA A 95 -0.75 9.32 -11.43
N GLU A 96 -1.64 9.55 -10.47
CA GLU A 96 -3.06 9.83 -10.72
C GLU A 96 -3.23 11.13 -11.49
N LYS A 97 -2.52 12.20 -11.10
CA LYS A 97 -2.51 13.46 -11.84
C LYS A 97 -2.05 13.27 -13.28
N SER A 98 -0.92 12.58 -13.50
CA SER A 98 -0.40 12.31 -14.85
C SER A 98 -1.38 11.47 -15.69
N TYR A 99 -2.03 10.47 -15.09
CA TYR A 99 -3.05 9.67 -15.78
C TYR A 99 -4.21 10.54 -16.29
N TYR A 100 -4.77 11.40 -15.42
CA TYR A 100 -5.87 12.29 -15.80
C TYR A 100 -5.45 13.33 -16.85
N GLU A 101 -4.24 13.89 -16.74
CA GLU A 101 -3.66 14.78 -17.76
C GLU A 101 -3.54 14.09 -19.13
N MET A 102 -3.04 12.84 -19.17
CA MET A 102 -2.93 12.05 -20.41
C MET A 102 -4.30 11.74 -21.02
N MET A 103 -5.32 11.53 -20.18
CA MET A 103 -6.68 11.25 -20.63
C MET A 103 -7.46 12.51 -21.02
N GLY A 104 -6.90 13.72 -20.81
CA GLY A 104 -7.55 14.99 -21.12
C GLY A 104 -8.80 15.27 -20.27
N VAL A 105 -8.89 14.66 -19.09
CA VAL A 105 -10.03 14.79 -18.17
C VAL A 105 -9.57 15.36 -16.82
N PRO A 106 -10.39 16.19 -16.16
CA PRO A 106 -10.03 16.68 -14.83
C PRO A 106 -10.02 15.53 -13.82
N PRO A 107 -9.06 15.51 -12.87
CA PRO A 107 -9.10 14.55 -11.78
C PRO A 107 -10.37 14.74 -10.95
N PRO A 108 -10.95 13.66 -10.38
CA PRO A 108 -12.08 13.78 -9.48
C PRO A 108 -11.68 14.61 -8.25
N ASN A 109 -12.64 15.32 -7.64
CA ASN A 109 -12.41 16.05 -6.39
C ASN A 109 -12.08 15.07 -5.26
N VAL A 110 -10.80 14.74 -5.07
CA VAL A 110 -10.35 13.83 -4.02
C VAL A 110 -10.15 14.63 -2.74
N THR A 111 -11.04 14.45 -1.77
CA THR A 111 -10.77 14.85 -0.39
C THR A 111 -9.82 13.83 0.21
N PHE A 112 -8.55 14.20 0.37
CA PHE A 112 -7.65 13.42 1.22
C PHE A 112 -8.12 13.59 2.67
N VAL A 113 -8.73 12.54 3.22
CA VAL A 113 -9.00 12.47 4.67
C VAL A 113 -7.64 12.27 5.32
N HIS A 114 -7.15 13.33 5.97
CA HIS A 114 -5.91 13.36 6.75
C HIS A 114 -5.96 12.41 7.95
#